data_AF-A0A8S0TXR8-F1
#
_entry.id   AF-A0A8S0TXR8-F1
#
_cell.length_a   1.000
_cell.length_b   1.000
_cell.length_c   1.000
_cell.angle_alpha   90.00
_cell.angle_beta   90.00
_cell.angle_gamma   90.00
#
_symmetry.space_group_name_H-M   'P 1'
#
loop_
_entity.id
_entity.type
_entity.pdbx_description
1 polymer ?
#
loop_
_entity_poly.entity_id
_entity_poly.type
_entity_poly.pdbx_seq_one_letter_code
_entity_poly.pdbx_strand_id
1 'polypeptide(L)'
;MLHLNASIVPQQVPHELSSVEKGVKLKEAVLDGVSLEDIERERFNQIQLELAKLSQKFEENIIDATKMFEKIITDKKEVEGITLIGLAVAAEKAVLKSYTFFSFTIWFVVFLGHCRDMQRPQLMMDVPWAITLGGPRYRAVLQHSCNRSLREEVYRGHVTRASDGTLNNNPVIERILELRLKKAKLLGYSNFAGVSMETKMATIDKAKDLLYKLHSASWNPATKGPEFPGASYC
;
A
#
# COMPACT_ATOMS: atom_id res chain seq x y z
N MET A 1 48.63 25.68 -25.58
CA MET A 1 48.19 25.60 -24.16
C MET A 1 46.71 25.24 -24.14
N LEU A 2 46.39 23.96 -24.00
CA LEU A 2 45.04 23.48 -23.66
C LEU A 2 45.25 22.41 -22.59
N HIS A 3 45.15 22.79 -21.32
CA HIS A 3 45.16 21.84 -20.22
C HIS A 3 43.74 21.36 -19.96
N LEU A 4 43.51 20.07 -20.24
CA LEU A 4 42.37 19.29 -19.79
C LEU A 4 42.46 19.13 -18.26
N ASN A 5 41.57 19.79 -17.52
CA ASN A 5 41.33 19.48 -16.11
C ASN A 5 40.36 18.30 -16.02
N ALA A 6 40.89 17.08 -16.06
CA ALA A 6 40.18 15.91 -15.56
C ALA A 6 40.11 16.03 -14.03
N SER A 7 38.96 16.43 -13.51
CA SER A 7 38.66 16.32 -12.07
C SER A 7 38.62 14.84 -11.72
N ILE A 8 39.72 14.34 -11.16
CA ILE A 8 39.78 13.04 -10.51
C ILE A 8 38.98 13.18 -9.22
N VAL A 9 37.70 12.76 -9.26
CA VAL A 9 36.94 12.49 -8.04
C VAL A 9 37.69 11.37 -7.31
N PRO A 10 38.16 11.56 -6.07
CA PRO A 10 38.84 10.50 -5.35
C PRO A 10 37.87 9.33 -5.18
N GLN A 11 38.22 8.18 -5.74
CA GLN A 11 37.57 6.91 -5.42
C GLN A 11 37.72 6.72 -3.90
N GLN A 12 36.60 6.74 -3.17
CA GLN A 12 36.60 6.48 -1.73
C GLN A 12 37.23 5.11 -1.48
N VAL A 13 38.36 5.10 -0.78
CA VAL A 13 38.99 3.89 -0.26
C VAL A 13 37.96 3.19 0.63
N PRO A 14 37.71 1.87 0.50
CA PRO A 14 36.69 1.20 1.28
C PRO A 14 36.95 1.39 2.78
N HIS A 15 36.01 2.00 3.48
CA HIS A 15 36.05 2.11 4.94
C HIS A 15 36.14 0.68 5.52
N GLU A 16 37.14 0.43 6.35
CA GLU A 16 37.33 -0.88 6.99
C GLU A 16 36.10 -1.18 7.84
N LEU A 17 35.35 -2.25 7.51
CA LEU A 17 34.11 -2.58 8.21
C LEU A 17 34.40 -2.82 9.70
N SER A 18 33.61 -2.18 10.56
CA SER A 18 33.65 -2.42 12.00
C SER A 18 33.37 -3.89 12.31
N SER A 19 33.82 -4.38 13.46
CA SER A 19 33.60 -5.77 13.89
C SER A 19 32.11 -6.14 13.93
N VAL A 20 31.24 -5.17 14.21
CA VAL A 20 29.78 -5.36 14.22
C VAL A 20 29.25 -5.55 12.80
N GLU A 21 29.65 -4.72 11.84
CA GLU A 21 29.21 -4.83 10.44
C GLU A 21 29.69 -6.13 9.80
N LYS A 22 30.91 -6.58 10.13
CA LYS A 22 31.43 -7.89 9.70
C LYS A 22 30.54 -9.02 10.22
N GLY A 23 30.14 -8.97 11.49
CA GLY A 23 29.25 -9.96 12.10
C GLY A 23 27.87 -10.00 11.45
N VAL A 24 27.28 -8.84 11.13
CA VAL A 24 25.99 -8.76 10.43
C VAL A 24 26.07 -9.39 9.04
N LYS A 25 27.09 -9.06 8.25
CA LYS A 25 27.27 -9.63 6.90
C LYS A 25 27.46 -11.14 6.90
N LEU A 26 28.17 -11.69 7.89
CA LEU A 26 28.33 -13.13 8.03
C LEU A 26 26.99 -13.82 8.34
N LYS A 27 26.18 -13.22 9.22
CA LYS A 27 24.83 -13.72 9.50
C LYS A 27 23.94 -13.68 8.27
N GLU A 28 23.97 -12.59 7.52
CA GLU A 28 23.23 -12.46 6.25
C GLU A 28 23.64 -13.56 5.27
N ALA A 29 24.93 -13.81 5.09
CA ALA A 29 25.43 -14.88 4.22
C ALA A 29 24.93 -16.27 4.64
N VAL A 30 24.87 -16.56 5.94
CA VAL A 30 24.29 -17.82 6.45
C VAL A 30 22.79 -17.90 6.18
N LEU A 31 22.06 -16.80 6.39
CA LEU A 31 20.60 -16.72 6.13
C LEU A 31 20.26 -16.77 4.63
N ASP A 32 21.20 -16.42 3.77
CA ASP A 32 21.14 -16.56 2.32
C ASP A 32 21.52 -17.97 1.85
N GLY A 33 21.77 -18.90 2.78
CA GLY A 33 21.94 -20.32 2.48
C GLY A 33 23.35 -20.71 2.00
N VAL A 34 24.36 -19.87 2.23
CA VAL A 34 25.76 -20.17 1.85
C VAL A 34 26.29 -21.44 2.54
N SER A 35 25.76 -21.78 3.72
CA SER A 35 26.14 -22.97 4.48
C SER A 35 25.44 -24.27 4.05
N LEU A 36 24.47 -24.22 3.12
CA LEU A 36 23.72 -25.39 2.69
C LEU A 36 24.49 -26.25 1.70
N GLU A 37 24.28 -27.56 1.72
CA GLU A 37 24.80 -28.49 0.71
C GLU A 37 24.20 -28.22 -0.68
N ASP A 38 24.83 -28.66 -1.76
CA ASP A 38 24.46 -28.25 -3.12
C ASP A 38 22.99 -28.58 -3.48
N ILE A 39 22.46 -29.72 -3.05
CA ILE A 39 21.05 -30.10 -3.29
C ILE A 39 20.08 -29.21 -2.50
N GLU A 40 20.40 -28.92 -1.25
CA GLU A 40 19.56 -28.08 -0.38
C GLU A 40 19.63 -26.61 -0.80
N ARG A 41 20.80 -26.15 -1.27
CA ARG A 41 21.03 -24.82 -1.81
C ARG A 41 20.21 -24.59 -3.08
N GLU A 42 20.13 -25.58 -3.97
CA GLU A 42 19.28 -25.49 -5.16
C GLU A 42 17.79 -25.36 -4.79
N ARG A 43 17.31 -26.17 -3.83
CA ARG A 43 15.94 -26.05 -3.30
C ARG A 43 15.69 -24.69 -2.67
N PHE A 44 16.66 -24.17 -1.91
CA PHE A 44 16.59 -22.85 -1.30
C PHE A 44 16.46 -21.75 -2.35
N ASN A 45 17.27 -21.79 -3.41
CA ASN A 45 17.23 -20.82 -4.50
C ASN A 45 15.88 -20.84 -5.23
N GLN A 46 15.34 -22.03 -5.51
CA GLN A 46 14.02 -22.19 -6.11
C GLN A 46 12.91 -21.59 -5.23
N ILE A 47 12.94 -21.84 -3.92
CA ILE A 47 12.00 -21.26 -2.96
C ILE A 47 12.09 -19.72 -2.97
N GLN A 48 13.31 -19.17 -2.99
CA GLN A 48 13.53 -17.72 -3.02
C GLN A 48 12.97 -17.08 -4.30
N LEU A 49 13.21 -17.70 -5.45
CA LEU A 49 12.66 -17.25 -6.74
C LEU A 49 11.13 -17.29 -6.74
N GLU A 50 10.53 -18.35 -6.20
CA GLU A 50 9.08 -18.48 -6.13
C GLU A 50 8.45 -17.46 -5.17
N LEU A 51 9.07 -17.25 -3.99
CA LEU A 51 8.64 -16.22 -3.04
C LEU A 51 8.67 -14.82 -3.64
N ALA A 52 9.70 -14.49 -4.43
CA ALA A 52 9.78 -13.20 -5.12
C ALA A 52 8.63 -13.02 -6.13
N LYS A 53 8.38 -14.05 -6.96
CA LYS A 53 7.26 -14.05 -7.92
C LYS A 53 5.90 -13.91 -7.25
N LEU A 54 5.68 -14.65 -6.15
CA LEU A 54 4.42 -14.60 -5.40
C LEU A 54 4.22 -13.25 -4.70
N SER A 55 5.28 -12.64 -4.19
CA SER A 55 5.22 -11.31 -3.57
C SER A 55 4.83 -10.25 -4.59
N GLN A 56 5.42 -10.29 -5.79
CA GLN A 56 5.03 -9.43 -6.90
C GLN A 56 3.55 -9.65 -7.27
N LYS A 57 3.13 -10.91 -7.43
CA LYS A 57 1.74 -11.25 -7.78
C LYS A 57 0.74 -10.75 -6.72
N PHE A 58 1.09 -10.86 -5.45
CA PHE A 58 0.29 -10.37 -4.33
C PHE A 58 0.05 -8.85 -4.44
N GLU A 59 1.11 -8.08 -4.70
CA GLU A 59 1.05 -6.62 -4.85
C GLU A 59 0.26 -6.20 -6.09
N GLU A 60 0.49 -6.84 -7.24
CA GLU A 60 -0.26 -6.62 -8.49
C GLU A 60 -1.76 -6.80 -8.26
N ASN A 61 -2.16 -7.92 -7.65
CA ASN A 61 -3.55 -8.21 -7.33
C ASN A 61 -4.20 -7.13 -6.44
N ILE A 62 -3.46 -6.59 -5.45
CA ILE A 62 -3.97 -5.51 -4.59
C ILE A 62 -4.15 -4.21 -5.38
N ILE A 63 -3.19 -3.86 -6.23
CA ILE A 63 -3.24 -2.65 -7.04
C ILE A 63 -4.44 -2.73 -7.99
N ASP A 64 -4.63 -3.86 -8.66
CA ASP A 64 -5.71 -4.04 -9.62
C ASP A 64 -7.08 -4.12 -8.93
N ALA A 65 -7.19 -4.80 -7.77
CA ALA A 65 -8.41 -4.80 -6.98
C ALA A 65 -8.78 -3.38 -6.50
N THR A 66 -7.78 -2.57 -6.15
CA THR A 66 -7.99 -1.17 -5.73
C THR A 66 -8.46 -0.29 -6.89
N LYS A 67 -8.01 -0.57 -8.12
CA LYS A 67 -8.43 0.15 -9.34
C LYS A 67 -9.81 -0.28 -9.83
N MET A 68 -10.18 -1.55 -9.64
CA MET A 68 -11.43 -2.14 -10.11
C MET A 68 -12.65 -1.54 -9.41
N PHE A 69 -12.52 -1.22 -8.11
CA PHE A 69 -13.61 -0.57 -7.38
C PHE A 69 -13.75 0.89 -7.80
N GLU A 70 -14.93 1.22 -8.33
CA GLU A 70 -15.34 2.57 -8.63
C GLU A 70 -16.83 2.75 -8.38
N LYS A 71 -17.17 3.81 -7.64
CA LYS A 71 -18.55 4.25 -7.44
C LYS A 71 -18.67 5.67 -7.97
N ILE A 72 -19.46 5.85 -9.02
CA ILE A 72 -19.79 7.16 -9.58
C ILE A 72 -21.02 7.67 -8.84
N ILE A 73 -20.91 8.86 -8.26
CA ILE A 73 -22.01 9.52 -7.54
C ILE A 73 -22.37 10.78 -8.32
N THR A 74 -23.63 10.92 -8.70
CA THR A 74 -24.19 12.13 -9.33
C THR A 74 -24.96 12.98 -8.33
N ASP A 75 -25.48 12.36 -7.27
CA ASP A 75 -26.40 13.00 -6.35
C ASP A 75 -25.66 13.71 -5.23
N LYS A 76 -25.85 15.03 -5.14
CA LYS A 76 -25.24 15.89 -4.12
C LYS A 76 -25.55 15.46 -2.69
N LYS A 77 -26.70 14.81 -2.47
CA LYS A 77 -27.12 14.31 -1.14
C LYS A 77 -26.24 13.15 -0.66
N GLU A 78 -25.72 12.32 -1.57
CA GLU A 78 -24.92 11.16 -1.18
C GLU A 78 -23.50 11.53 -0.73
N VAL A 79 -23.00 12.68 -1.19
CA VAL A 79 -21.66 13.21 -0.86
C VAL A 79 -21.66 14.19 0.32
N GLU A 80 -22.78 14.32 1.03
CA GLU A 80 -22.90 15.21 2.18
C GLU A 80 -21.88 14.86 3.28
N GLY A 81 -21.24 15.90 3.82
CA GLY A 81 -20.22 15.79 4.87
C GLY A 81 -18.80 15.54 4.36
N ILE A 82 -18.60 15.02 3.14
CA ILE A 82 -17.25 14.80 2.60
C ILE A 82 -16.52 16.16 2.46
N THR A 83 -15.25 16.21 2.89
CA THR A 83 -14.43 17.42 2.81
C THR A 83 -14.30 17.93 1.37
N LEU A 84 -14.21 19.26 1.20
CA LEU A 84 -14.03 19.88 -0.12
C LEU A 84 -12.81 19.32 -0.87
N ILE A 85 -11.72 19.01 -0.14
CA ILE A 85 -10.52 18.39 -0.70
C ILE A 85 -10.82 16.97 -1.20
N GLY A 86 -11.56 16.17 -0.43
CA GLY A 86 -11.98 14.82 -0.84
C GLY A 86 -12.86 14.84 -2.09
N LEU A 87 -13.77 15.82 -2.18
CA LEU A 87 -14.64 16.01 -3.35
C LEU A 87 -13.87 16.47 -4.58
N ALA A 88 -12.92 17.41 -4.44
CA ALA A 88 -12.11 17.88 -5.57
C ALA A 88 -11.33 16.74 -6.22
N VAL A 89 -10.70 15.87 -5.42
CA VAL A 89 -9.95 14.71 -5.91
C VAL A 89 -10.88 13.66 -6.56
N ALA A 90 -12.10 13.48 -6.03
CA ALA A 90 -13.08 12.57 -6.62
C ALA A 90 -13.66 13.10 -7.95
N ALA A 91 -13.90 14.41 -8.04
CA ALA A 91 -14.36 15.09 -9.23
C ALA A 91 -13.31 15.04 -10.35
N GLU A 92 -12.04 15.36 -10.04
CA GLU A 92 -10.94 15.26 -11.01
C GLU A 92 -10.87 13.85 -11.62
N LYS A 93 -11.02 12.81 -10.79
CA LYS A 93 -10.97 11.42 -11.26
C LYS A 93 -12.14 11.06 -12.20
N ALA A 94 -13.35 11.53 -11.89
CA ALA A 94 -14.52 11.32 -12.74
C ALA A 94 -14.35 12.05 -14.07
N VAL A 95 -13.90 13.31 -14.01
CA VAL A 95 -13.63 14.16 -15.18
C VAL A 95 -12.56 13.52 -16.08
N LEU A 96 -11.44 13.03 -15.53
CA LEU A 96 -10.41 12.30 -16.28
C LEU A 96 -10.96 11.05 -17.01
N LYS A 97 -12.00 10.41 -16.49
CA LYS A 97 -12.65 9.26 -17.12
C LYS A 97 -13.69 9.67 -18.16
N SER A 98 -14.46 10.73 -17.89
CA SER A 98 -15.46 11.27 -18.82
C SER A 98 -14.84 12.01 -20.03
N TYR A 99 -13.56 12.40 -19.96
CA TYR A 99 -12.82 12.98 -21.09
C TYR A 99 -12.58 12.03 -22.27
N THR A 100 -12.97 10.76 -22.19
CA THR A 100 -13.05 9.90 -23.39
C THR A 100 -14.25 10.24 -24.29
N PHE A 101 -15.28 10.94 -23.80
CA PHE A 101 -16.46 11.32 -24.59
C PHE A 101 -16.50 12.81 -24.98
N PHE A 102 -15.86 13.69 -24.21
CA PHE A 102 -15.95 15.16 -24.37
C PHE A 102 -14.77 15.80 -25.12
N SER A 103 -13.82 14.99 -25.60
CA SER A 103 -12.67 15.47 -26.36
C SER A 103 -13.04 15.96 -27.78
N PHE A 104 -14.14 15.46 -28.36
CA PHE A 104 -14.56 15.86 -29.71
C PHE A 104 -15.28 17.22 -29.77
N THR A 105 -15.97 17.63 -28.69
CA THR A 105 -16.75 18.88 -28.65
C THR A 105 -15.96 20.06 -28.09
N ILE A 106 -15.08 19.88 -27.09
CA ILE A 106 -14.25 20.98 -26.57
C ILE A 106 -13.18 21.41 -27.59
N TRP A 107 -12.62 20.49 -28.38
CA TRP A 107 -11.74 20.88 -29.48
C TRP A 107 -12.46 21.78 -30.50
N PHE A 108 -13.74 21.50 -30.78
CA PHE A 108 -14.56 22.30 -31.69
C PHE A 108 -14.87 23.70 -31.14
N VAL A 109 -15.10 23.83 -29.83
CA VAL A 109 -15.45 25.13 -29.19
C VAL A 109 -14.20 25.99 -28.92
N VAL A 110 -13.05 25.37 -28.59
CA VAL A 110 -11.79 26.10 -28.35
C VAL A 110 -11.16 26.61 -29.65
N PHE A 111 -11.36 25.91 -30.78
CA PHE A 111 -10.85 26.35 -32.08
C PHE A 111 -11.71 27.46 -32.73
N LEU A 112 -12.97 27.63 -32.32
CA LEU A 112 -13.88 28.69 -32.76
C LEU A 112 -14.06 29.79 -31.69
N GLY A 113 -12.94 30.30 -31.16
CA GLY A 113 -12.80 31.70 -30.75
C GLY A 113 -13.91 32.36 -29.93
N HIS A 114 -14.44 31.72 -28.88
CA HIS A 114 -15.27 32.38 -27.86
C HIS A 114 -15.01 31.78 -26.47
N CYS A 115 -13.89 32.17 -25.86
CA CYS A 115 -13.66 31.95 -24.42
C CYS A 115 -13.43 33.29 -23.74
N ARG A 116 -14.52 33.93 -23.31
CA ARG A 116 -14.48 35.03 -22.33
C ARG A 116 -15.41 34.69 -21.17
N ASP A 117 -15.06 33.65 -20.43
CA ASP A 117 -15.27 33.55 -18.97
C ASP A 117 -14.81 32.17 -18.49
N MET A 118 -13.63 32.12 -17.87
CA MET A 118 -13.10 30.91 -17.22
C MET A 118 -12.90 31.17 -15.73
N GLN A 119 -13.93 31.72 -15.08
CA GLN A 119 -14.01 31.88 -13.63
C GLN A 119 -15.41 31.45 -13.15
N ARG A 120 -15.63 30.14 -13.05
CA ARG A 120 -16.80 29.61 -12.33
C ARG A 120 -16.39 28.52 -11.33
N PRO A 121 -16.20 28.85 -10.03
CA PRO A 121 -15.95 27.87 -8.97
C PRO A 121 -17.15 26.93 -8.68
N GLN A 122 -18.29 27.13 -9.33
CA GLN A 122 -19.48 26.27 -9.22
C GLN A 122 -19.42 24.98 -10.05
N LEU A 123 -18.51 24.89 -11.04
CA LEU A 123 -18.38 23.67 -11.86
C LEU A 123 -17.96 22.42 -11.06
N MET A 124 -17.43 22.58 -9.85
CA MET A 124 -17.04 21.44 -9.00
C MET A 124 -18.21 20.76 -8.29
N MET A 125 -19.39 21.39 -8.23
CA MET A 125 -20.57 20.84 -7.55
C MET A 125 -21.56 20.11 -8.45
N ASP A 126 -21.48 20.31 -9.78
CA ASP A 126 -22.40 19.72 -10.77
C ASP A 126 -21.74 18.61 -11.61
N VAL A 127 -20.50 18.24 -11.28
CA VAL A 127 -19.80 17.12 -11.92
C VAL A 127 -19.97 15.85 -11.09
N PRO A 128 -20.07 14.68 -11.75
CA PRO A 128 -20.10 13.41 -11.02
C PRO A 128 -18.80 13.21 -10.23
N TRP A 129 -18.88 12.52 -9.08
CA TRP A 129 -17.72 12.21 -8.24
C TRP A 129 -17.38 10.72 -8.33
N ALA A 130 -16.11 10.38 -8.62
CA ALA A 130 -15.63 9.01 -8.67
C ALA A 130 -14.95 8.62 -7.35
N ILE A 131 -15.68 7.87 -6.52
CA ILE A 131 -15.16 7.30 -5.28
C ILE A 131 -14.39 6.02 -5.60
N THR A 132 -13.17 5.91 -5.07
CA THR A 132 -12.30 4.74 -5.25
C THR A 132 -11.61 4.40 -3.93
N LEU A 133 -10.96 3.24 -3.86
CA LEU A 133 -10.37 2.72 -2.63
C LEU A 133 -8.96 3.25 -2.31
N GLY A 134 -8.46 4.20 -3.10
CA GLY A 134 -7.17 4.84 -2.81
C GLY A 134 -7.19 5.62 -1.50
N GLY A 135 -6.10 5.52 -0.72
CA GLY A 135 -6.01 5.96 0.69
C GLY A 135 -6.69 7.29 1.04
N PRO A 136 -6.38 8.41 0.37
CA PRO A 136 -6.99 9.71 0.69
C PRO A 136 -8.51 9.76 0.48
N ARG A 137 -9.02 9.11 -0.57
CA ARG A 137 -10.45 9.10 -0.94
C ARG A 137 -11.25 8.19 -0.01
N TYR A 138 -10.76 6.96 0.18
CA TYR A 138 -11.34 6.00 1.12
C TYR A 138 -11.46 6.60 2.53
N ARG A 139 -10.37 7.21 3.03
CA ARG A 139 -10.35 7.82 4.36
C ARG A 139 -11.34 8.98 4.47
N ALA A 140 -11.42 9.86 3.46
CA ALA A 140 -12.34 10.99 3.47
C ALA A 140 -13.81 10.54 3.57
N VAL A 141 -14.19 9.47 2.87
CA VAL A 141 -15.54 8.90 2.96
C VAL A 141 -15.81 8.36 4.36
N LEU A 142 -14.92 7.54 4.92
CA LEU A 142 -15.16 6.93 6.23
C LEU A 142 -15.16 7.94 7.38
N GLN A 143 -14.36 8.99 7.29
CA GLN A 143 -14.24 9.98 8.36
C GLN A 143 -15.33 11.05 8.33
N HIS A 144 -15.84 11.40 7.15
CA HIS A 144 -16.63 12.63 7.01
C HIS A 144 -17.97 12.45 6.27
N SER A 145 -18.16 11.37 5.50
CA SER A 145 -19.45 11.17 4.82
C SER A 145 -20.55 10.98 5.85
N CYS A 146 -21.66 11.72 5.72
CA CYS A 146 -22.85 11.56 6.54
C CYS A 146 -23.69 10.34 6.12
N ASN A 147 -23.51 9.85 4.88
CA ASN A 147 -24.24 8.72 4.35
C ASN A 147 -23.69 7.37 4.86
N ARG A 148 -24.41 6.75 5.80
CA ARG A 148 -24.04 5.44 6.39
C ARG A 148 -23.92 4.33 5.35
N SER A 149 -24.83 4.29 4.38
CA SER A 149 -24.82 3.26 3.33
C SER A 149 -23.58 3.40 2.44
N LEU A 150 -23.20 4.63 2.10
CA LEU A 150 -21.97 4.89 1.36
C LEU A 150 -20.72 4.48 2.15
N ARG A 151 -20.66 4.78 3.46
CA ARG A 151 -19.57 4.33 4.33
C ARG A 151 -19.48 2.80 4.37
N GLU A 152 -20.61 2.11 4.49
CA GLU A 152 -20.66 0.65 4.51
C GLU A 152 -20.20 0.05 3.17
N GLU A 153 -20.71 0.55 2.04
CA GLU A 153 -20.34 0.07 0.71
C GLU A 153 -18.83 0.22 0.45
N VAL A 154 -18.29 1.41 0.75
CA VAL A 154 -16.87 1.73 0.57
C VAL A 154 -15.99 0.94 1.56
N TYR A 155 -16.44 0.75 2.80
CA TYR A 155 -15.76 -0.10 3.79
C TYR A 155 -15.68 -1.55 3.31
N ARG A 156 -16.82 -2.14 2.91
CA ARG A 156 -16.90 -3.51 2.41
C ARG A 156 -15.99 -3.69 1.19
N GLY A 157 -16.08 -2.79 0.22
CA GLY A 157 -15.19 -2.79 -0.95
C GLY A 157 -13.71 -2.75 -0.58
N HIS A 158 -13.32 -2.02 0.48
CA HIS A 158 -11.94 -1.93 0.94
C HIS A 158 -11.43 -3.21 1.64
N VAL A 159 -12.25 -3.81 2.51
CA VAL A 159 -11.86 -5.00 3.30
C VAL A 159 -11.90 -6.29 2.48
N THR A 160 -12.67 -6.35 1.40
CA THR A 160 -12.72 -7.50 0.48
C THR A 160 -11.84 -7.32 -0.76
N ARG A 161 -10.85 -6.41 -0.73
CA ARG A 161 -9.93 -6.26 -1.85
C ARG A 161 -9.07 -7.51 -1.99
N ALA A 162 -8.92 -7.96 -3.24
CA ALA A 162 -8.07 -9.09 -3.60
C ALA A 162 -8.40 -10.37 -2.79
N SER A 163 -9.68 -10.58 -2.45
CA SER A 163 -10.14 -11.76 -1.69
C SER A 163 -10.95 -12.76 -2.50
N ASP A 164 -11.30 -12.45 -3.74
CA ASP A 164 -12.16 -13.27 -4.60
C ASP A 164 -11.74 -13.21 -6.09
N GLY A 165 -12.36 -14.08 -6.89
CA GLY A 165 -12.15 -14.14 -8.33
C GLY A 165 -10.70 -14.36 -8.76
N THR A 166 -10.30 -13.70 -9.85
CA THR A 166 -8.96 -13.80 -10.45
C THR A 166 -7.89 -13.03 -9.68
N LEU A 167 -8.30 -12.14 -8.76
CA LEU A 167 -7.41 -11.31 -7.95
C LEU A 167 -7.26 -11.85 -6.52
N ASN A 168 -7.78 -13.05 -6.23
CA ASN A 168 -7.76 -13.64 -4.90
C ASN A 168 -6.33 -13.94 -4.43
N ASN A 169 -5.94 -13.31 -3.32
CA ASN A 169 -4.64 -13.47 -2.68
C ASN A 169 -4.60 -14.56 -1.61
N ASN A 170 -5.72 -15.15 -1.19
CA ASN A 170 -5.73 -16.24 -0.21
C ASN A 170 -4.78 -17.41 -0.61
N PRO A 171 -4.87 -18.00 -1.82
CA PRO A 171 -3.95 -19.07 -2.21
C PRO A 171 -2.49 -18.60 -2.35
N VAL A 172 -2.27 -17.32 -2.70
CA VAL A 172 -0.94 -16.72 -2.77
C VAL A 172 -0.32 -16.64 -1.38
N ILE A 173 -1.08 -16.19 -0.38
CA ILE A 173 -0.65 -16.13 1.03
C ILE A 173 -0.34 -17.53 1.55
N GLU A 174 -1.23 -18.50 1.33
CA GLU A 174 -1.02 -19.89 1.77
C GLU A 174 0.29 -20.45 1.22
N ARG A 175 0.54 -20.24 -0.08
CA ARG A 175 1.79 -20.68 -0.71
C ARG A 175 3.02 -19.94 -0.16
N ILE A 176 2.93 -18.63 0.08
CA ILE A 176 4.01 -17.86 0.72
C ILE A 176 4.32 -18.42 2.11
N LEU A 177 3.30 -18.75 2.91
CA LEU A 177 3.48 -19.31 4.26
C LEU A 177 4.13 -20.71 4.21
N GLU A 178 3.70 -21.56 3.28
CA GLU A 178 4.29 -22.88 3.06
C GLU A 178 5.78 -22.77 2.69
N LEU A 179 6.11 -21.90 1.73
CA LEU A 179 7.48 -21.67 1.27
C LEU A 179 8.36 -21.06 2.37
N ARG A 180 7.83 -20.10 3.14
CA ARG A 180 8.53 -19.51 4.29
C ARG A 180 8.84 -20.55 5.37
N LEU A 181 7.92 -21.49 5.61
CA LEU A 181 8.16 -22.60 6.53
C LEU A 181 9.23 -23.56 6.00
N LYS A 182 9.17 -23.93 4.72
CA LYS A 182 10.21 -24.77 4.07
C LYS A 182 11.58 -24.12 4.14
N LYS A 183 11.67 -22.83 3.81
CA LYS A 183 12.89 -22.03 3.94
C LYS A 183 13.44 -22.07 5.37
N ALA A 184 12.59 -21.83 6.38
CA ALA A 184 13.00 -21.86 7.77
C ALA A 184 13.58 -23.22 8.17
N LYS A 185 12.93 -24.31 7.78
CA LYS A 185 13.40 -25.67 8.05
C LYS A 185 14.74 -25.98 7.40
N LEU A 186 14.96 -25.57 6.15
CA LEU A 186 16.26 -25.72 5.46
C LEU A 186 17.38 -25.00 6.21
N LEU A 187 17.09 -23.82 6.77
CA LEU A 187 18.05 -23.05 7.55
C LEU A 187 18.18 -23.53 9.02
N GLY A 188 17.52 -24.62 9.41
CA GLY A 188 17.57 -25.15 10.78
C GLY A 188 16.66 -24.46 11.81
N TYR A 189 15.70 -23.64 11.37
CA TYR A 189 14.74 -22.96 12.25
C TYR A 189 13.40 -23.70 12.28
N SER A 190 12.71 -23.64 13.42
CA SER A 190 11.39 -24.25 13.59
C SER A 190 10.29 -23.54 12.80
N ASN A 191 10.42 -22.22 12.60
CA ASN A 191 9.48 -21.38 11.88
C ASN A 191 10.17 -20.13 11.29
N PHE A 192 9.46 -19.44 10.40
CA PHE A 192 9.99 -18.25 9.71
C PHE A 192 10.18 -17.04 10.63
N ALA A 193 9.47 -16.95 11.76
CA ALA A 193 9.69 -15.87 12.72
C ALA A 193 11.09 -15.96 13.33
N GLY A 194 11.62 -17.17 13.57
CA GLY A 194 13.01 -17.38 13.99
C GLY A 194 14.00 -16.79 13.01
N VAL A 195 13.88 -17.13 11.72
CA VAL A 195 14.70 -16.59 10.63
C VAL A 195 14.64 -15.05 10.59
N SER A 196 13.44 -14.48 10.75
CA SER A 196 13.24 -13.02 10.71
C SER A 196 13.87 -12.29 11.90
N MET A 197 13.97 -12.93 13.07
CA MET A 197 14.51 -12.29 14.28
C MET A 197 16.03 -12.25 14.32
N GLU A 198 16.75 -13.09 13.56
CA GLU A 198 18.22 -13.11 13.55
C GLU A 198 18.88 -11.78 13.15
N THR A 199 18.19 -10.99 12.34
CA THR A 199 18.62 -9.66 11.88
C THR A 199 17.98 -8.52 12.66
N LYS A 200 17.20 -8.81 13.71
CA LYS A 200 16.45 -7.82 14.50
C LYS A 200 16.97 -7.75 15.93
N MET A 201 16.72 -6.62 16.58
CA MET A 201 17.02 -6.45 18.01
C MET A 201 16.11 -7.29 18.92
N ALA A 202 14.94 -7.68 18.43
CA ALA A 202 13.94 -8.40 19.20
C ALA A 202 14.08 -9.92 19.07
N THR A 203 13.74 -10.65 20.13
CA THR A 203 13.43 -12.08 20.07
C THR A 203 11.91 -12.28 19.93
N ILE A 204 11.49 -13.49 19.57
CA ILE A 204 10.05 -13.82 19.46
C ILE A 204 9.32 -13.54 20.78
N ASP A 205 9.90 -13.96 21.91
CA ASP A 205 9.28 -13.77 23.24
C ASP A 205 9.21 -12.31 23.63
N LYS A 206 10.31 -11.55 23.45
CA LYS A 206 10.32 -10.10 23.73
C LYS A 206 9.32 -9.33 22.86
N ALA A 207 9.17 -9.72 21.59
CA ALA A 207 8.18 -9.14 20.71
C ALA A 207 6.75 -9.43 21.19
N LYS A 208 6.46 -10.68 21.59
CA LYS A 208 5.16 -11.06 22.15
C LYS A 208 4.88 -10.34 23.46
N ASP A 209 5.83 -10.30 24.38
CA ASP A 209 5.69 -9.62 25.67
C ASP A 209 5.36 -8.14 25.50
N LEU A 210 6.06 -7.46 24.58
CA LEU A 210 5.76 -6.07 24.24
C LEU A 210 4.35 -5.92 23.69
N LEU A 211 3.94 -6.78 22.74
CA LEU A 211 2.60 -6.74 22.16
C LEU A 211 1.50 -7.02 23.19
N TYR A 212 1.68 -7.99 24.09
CA TYR A 212 0.73 -8.28 25.15
C TYR A 212 0.63 -7.15 26.18
N LYS A 213 1.75 -6.50 26.50
CA LYS A 213 1.78 -5.31 27.36
C LYS A 213 1.00 -4.15 26.71
N LEU A 214 1.21 -3.89 25.42
CA LEU A 214 0.45 -2.86 24.70
C LEU A 214 -1.03 -3.21 24.58
N HIS A 215 -1.35 -4.47 24.30
CA HIS A 215 -2.73 -4.95 24.22
C HIS A 215 -3.48 -4.74 25.54
N SER A 216 -2.91 -5.20 26.66
CA SER A 216 -3.53 -5.04 27.99
C SER A 216 -3.73 -3.58 28.38
N ALA A 217 -2.77 -2.70 28.06
CA ALA A 217 -2.91 -1.26 28.30
C ALA A 217 -3.97 -0.59 27.40
N SER A 218 -4.16 -1.09 26.17
CA SER A 218 -5.05 -0.49 25.17
C SER A 218 -6.48 -1.03 25.20
N TRP A 219 -6.71 -2.18 25.85
CA TRP A 219 -8.01 -2.86 25.86
C TRP A 219 -9.13 -2.02 26.49
N ASN A 220 -8.88 -1.48 27.69
CA ASN A 220 -9.89 -0.69 28.42
C ASN A 220 -10.29 0.60 27.66
N PRO A 221 -9.34 1.41 27.14
CA PRO A 221 -9.69 2.55 26.28
C PRO A 221 -10.45 2.15 25.01
N ALA A 222 -10.09 1.04 24.36
CA ALA A 222 -10.72 0.61 23.12
C ALA A 222 -12.18 0.17 23.30
N THR A 223 -12.48 -0.53 24.40
CA THR A 223 -13.83 -1.05 24.68
C THR A 223 -14.83 0.00 25.15
N LYS A 224 -14.37 1.08 25.79
CA LYS A 224 -15.22 2.22 26.18
C LYS A 224 -15.74 3.01 24.98
N GLY A 225 -15.16 2.81 23.80
CA GLY A 225 -15.41 3.65 22.63
C GLY A 225 -14.85 5.07 22.84
N PRO A 226 -14.84 5.90 21.80
CA PRO A 226 -14.37 7.26 21.95
C PRO A 226 -15.38 8.09 22.76
N GLU A 227 -14.98 8.58 23.93
CA GLU A 227 -15.63 9.69 24.61
C GLU A 227 -15.27 10.99 23.88
N PHE A 228 -15.92 11.28 22.75
CA PHE A 228 -15.81 12.58 22.08
C PHE A 228 -17.01 13.47 22.46
N PRO A 229 -16.90 14.31 23.51
CA PRO A 229 -17.89 15.34 23.73
C PRO A 229 -17.83 16.34 22.57
N GLY A 230 -18.82 16.28 21.68
CA GLY A 230 -19.00 17.26 20.60
C GLY A 230 -18.53 16.88 19.19
N ALA A 231 -18.19 15.61 18.92
CA ALA A 231 -17.94 15.17 17.54
C ALA A 231 -19.27 14.93 16.79
N SER A 232 -20.01 16.00 16.50
CA SER A 232 -21.09 15.96 15.51
C SER A 232 -20.47 16.00 14.10
N TYR A 233 -20.06 14.85 13.60
CA TYR A 233 -19.80 14.68 12.17
C TYR A 233 -20.86 13.74 11.61
N CYS A 234 -22.11 14.20 11.64
CA CYS A 234 -23.28 13.34 11.45
C CYS A 234 -23.19 12.10 12.38
#